data_AF-O87535-F1
#
_entry.id   AF-O87535-F1
#
_cell.length_a   1.000
_cell.length_b   1.000
_cell.length_c   1.000
_cell.angle_alpha   90.00
_cell.angle_beta   90.00
_cell.angle_gamma   90.00
#
_symmetry.space_group_name_H-M   'P 1'
#
loop_
_entity.id
_entity.type
_entity.pdbx_description
1 polymer ?
#
loop_
_entity_poly.entity_id
_entity_poly.type
_entity_poly.pdbx_seq_one_letter_code
_entity_poly.pdbx_strand_id
1 'polypeptide(L)'
;AVKVYMRRENFQALNMSQQEKGKFVFANPRNAAAGSLRQLDPRITASRKLHFFAYACGEVSETFAASQMEMMKKLKEYGFFINPLTKSFKTLEEIISYYHDIEECRHSLSYDIDGIVYKVNDLKLQMRLGFVSRSPRWAVAHKFPAEKAMALLEGIDIQVGRTGALTPVARLAPITIGGV
;
A
#
# COMPACT_ATOMS: atom_id res chain seq x y z
N ALA A 1 -10.10 2.17 8.46
CA ALA A 1 -9.27 2.26 7.24
C ALA A 1 -8.85 0.87 6.78
N VAL A 2 -8.79 0.66 5.47
CA VAL A 2 -8.72 -0.66 4.85
C VAL A 2 -7.75 -0.67 3.67
N LYS A 3 -7.27 -1.85 3.28
CA LYS A 3 -6.47 -2.06 2.08
C LYS A 3 -7.18 -3.06 1.18
N VAL A 4 -7.60 -2.62 0.00
CA VAL A 4 -7.96 -3.51 -1.11
C VAL A 4 -6.71 -3.73 -1.96
N TYR A 5 -6.47 -4.98 -2.33
CA TYR A 5 -5.30 -5.38 -3.12
C TYR A 5 -5.64 -6.54 -4.06
N MET A 6 -4.75 -6.81 -4.99
CA MET A 6 -4.84 -7.95 -5.90
C MET A 6 -3.60 -8.83 -5.70
N ARG A 7 -3.81 -10.14 -5.59
CA ARG A 7 -2.68 -11.10 -5.54
C ARG A 7 -1.94 -11.12 -6.87
N ARG A 8 -0.64 -11.41 -6.84
CA ARG A 8 0.25 -11.40 -8.01
C ARG A 8 -0.25 -12.34 -9.12
N GLU A 9 -0.66 -13.55 -8.76
CA GLU A 9 -1.24 -14.54 -9.68
C GLU A 9 -2.52 -14.01 -10.36
N ASN A 10 -3.41 -13.38 -9.59
CA ASN A 10 -4.66 -12.83 -10.12
C ASN A 10 -4.41 -11.65 -11.05
N PHE A 11 -3.38 -10.84 -10.76
CA PHE A 11 -2.94 -9.75 -11.61
C PHE A 11 -2.37 -10.28 -12.95
N GLN A 12 -1.51 -11.30 -12.90
CA GLN A 12 -0.95 -11.92 -14.10
C GLN A 12 -2.04 -12.54 -14.98
N ALA A 13 -2.95 -13.32 -14.38
CA ALA A 13 -4.09 -13.89 -15.09
C ALA A 13 -5.00 -12.82 -15.70
N LEU A 14 -5.19 -11.70 -14.99
CA LEU A 14 -5.98 -10.59 -15.50
C LEU A 14 -5.32 -9.93 -16.72
N ASN A 15 -4.03 -9.63 -16.65
CA ASN A 15 -3.31 -9.02 -17.75
C ASN A 15 -3.25 -9.94 -18.98
N MET A 16 -3.05 -11.24 -18.78
CA MET A 16 -3.10 -12.23 -19.86
C MET A 16 -4.46 -12.20 -20.57
N SER A 17 -5.57 -12.25 -19.82
CA SER A 17 -6.91 -12.17 -20.41
C SER A 17 -7.20 -10.83 -21.10
N GLN A 18 -6.63 -9.73 -20.61
CA GLN A 18 -6.76 -8.41 -21.25
C GLN A 18 -6.00 -8.37 -22.57
N GLN A 19 -4.79 -8.92 -22.60
CA GLN A 19 -3.95 -9.00 -23.79
C GLN A 19 -4.59 -9.85 -24.88
N GLU A 20 -5.14 -11.03 -24.55
CA GLU A 20 -5.91 -11.89 -25.47
C GLU A 20 -7.10 -11.16 -26.09
N LYS A 21 -7.69 -10.21 -25.36
CA LYS A 21 -8.84 -9.40 -25.80
C LYS A 21 -8.43 -8.09 -26.48
N GLY A 22 -7.14 -7.86 -26.72
CA GLY A 22 -6.62 -6.62 -27.30
C GLY A 22 -6.88 -5.37 -26.45
N LYS A 23 -7.03 -5.55 -25.13
CA LYS A 23 -7.31 -4.46 -24.18
C LYS A 23 -6.03 -4.01 -23.47
N PHE A 24 -6.09 -2.81 -22.91
CA PHE A 24 -5.02 -2.28 -22.08
C PHE A 24 -4.70 -3.20 -20.88
N VAL A 25 -3.41 -3.42 -20.65
CA VAL A 25 -2.87 -4.19 -19.52
C VAL A 25 -2.47 -3.25 -18.40
N PHE A 26 -2.64 -3.69 -17.15
CA PHE A 26 -2.27 -2.87 -16.00
C PHE A 26 -0.77 -2.95 -15.74
N ALA A 27 -0.17 -1.79 -15.42
CA ALA A 27 1.25 -1.66 -15.14
C ALA A 27 1.69 -2.43 -13.87
N ASN A 28 0.91 -2.34 -12.79
CA ASN A 28 1.19 -3.03 -11.53
C ASN A 28 -0.09 -3.45 -10.78
N PRO A 29 0.01 -4.36 -9.78
CA PRO A 29 -1.16 -4.83 -9.02
C PRO A 29 -1.91 -3.73 -8.28
N ARG A 30 -1.25 -2.65 -7.86
CA ARG A 30 -1.89 -1.50 -7.20
C ARG A 30 -2.86 -0.79 -8.16
N ASN A 31 -2.42 -0.53 -9.39
CA ASN A 31 -3.23 0.09 -10.43
C ASN A 31 -4.36 -0.84 -10.87
N ALA A 32 -4.07 -2.14 -11.01
CA ALA A 32 -5.09 -3.15 -11.31
C ALA A 32 -6.18 -3.22 -10.25
N ALA A 33 -5.82 -3.22 -8.95
CA ALA A 33 -6.79 -3.22 -7.86
C ALA A 33 -7.65 -1.95 -7.85
N ALA A 34 -7.01 -0.77 -8.03
CA ALA A 34 -7.73 0.50 -8.06
C ALA A 34 -8.70 0.59 -9.25
N GLY A 35 -8.26 0.21 -10.44
CA GLY A 35 -9.11 0.19 -11.64
C GLY A 35 -10.25 -0.85 -11.52
N SER A 36 -9.96 -2.00 -10.92
CA SER A 36 -10.96 -3.06 -10.69
C SER A 36 -12.04 -2.66 -9.68
N LEU A 37 -11.71 -1.83 -8.68
CA LEU A 37 -12.67 -1.36 -7.68
C LEU A 37 -13.56 -0.22 -8.18
N ARG A 38 -13.07 0.58 -9.14
CA ARG A 38 -13.76 1.77 -9.68
C ARG A 38 -14.53 1.49 -10.97
N GLN A 39 -15.21 0.35 -11.04
CA GLN A 39 -16.05 -0.01 -12.18
C GLN A 39 -17.47 0.49 -11.96
N LEU A 40 -18.10 1.00 -13.02
CA LEU A 40 -19.53 1.35 -12.98
C LEU A 40 -20.41 0.11 -12.82
N ASP A 41 -20.05 -0.98 -13.49
CA ASP A 41 -20.73 -2.27 -13.34
C ASP A 41 -20.05 -3.13 -12.27
N PRO A 42 -20.70 -3.38 -11.11
CA PRO A 42 -20.10 -4.16 -10.02
C PRO A 42 -19.84 -5.61 -10.40
N ARG A 43 -20.48 -6.16 -11.44
CA ARG A 43 -20.20 -7.52 -11.94
C ARG A 43 -18.79 -7.64 -12.50
N ILE A 44 -18.25 -6.54 -13.06
CA ILE A 44 -16.85 -6.49 -13.48
C ILE A 44 -15.98 -6.60 -12.24
N THR A 45 -16.21 -5.80 -11.20
CA THR A 45 -15.44 -5.88 -9.95
C THR A 45 -15.51 -7.27 -9.32
N ALA A 46 -16.69 -7.91 -9.30
CA ALA A 46 -16.86 -9.27 -8.79
C ALA A 46 -16.02 -10.30 -9.56
N SER A 47 -15.81 -10.09 -10.87
CA SER A 47 -14.94 -10.95 -11.68
C SER A 47 -13.45 -10.72 -11.42
N ARG A 48 -13.08 -9.60 -10.80
CA ARG A 48 -11.70 -9.27 -10.43
C ARG A 48 -11.49 -9.80 -9.02
N LYS A 49 -10.69 -10.86 -8.87
CA LYS A 49 -10.39 -11.56 -7.59
C LYS A 49 -9.65 -10.67 -6.58
N LEU A 50 -10.29 -9.59 -6.14
CA LEU A 50 -9.80 -8.62 -5.19
C LEU A 50 -9.80 -9.19 -3.78
N HIS A 51 -8.83 -8.75 -3.00
CA HIS A 51 -8.63 -9.14 -1.62
C HIS A 51 -8.59 -7.91 -0.73
N PHE A 52 -8.76 -8.14 0.57
CA PHE A 52 -8.98 -7.08 1.54
C PHE A 52 -8.28 -7.38 2.87
N PHE A 53 -7.70 -6.36 3.49
CA PHE A 53 -7.32 -6.37 4.90
C PHE A 53 -7.81 -5.13 5.64
N ALA A 54 -8.38 -5.32 6.82
CA ALA A 54 -8.63 -4.27 7.78
C ALA A 54 -7.37 -4.01 8.61
N TYR A 55 -7.09 -2.73 8.93
CA TYR A 55 -5.94 -2.36 9.76
C TYR A 55 -6.19 -1.19 10.74
N ALA A 56 -7.38 -0.59 10.71
CA ALA A 56 -7.80 0.46 11.63
C ALA A 56 -9.32 0.67 11.55
N CYS A 57 -9.89 1.28 12.58
CA CYS A 57 -11.26 1.79 12.55
C CYS A 57 -11.30 3.28 12.20
N GLY A 58 -12.44 3.72 11.68
CA GLY A 58 -12.75 5.14 11.48
C GLY A 58 -13.55 5.64 12.66
N GLU A 59 -14.81 5.97 12.41
CA GLU A 59 -15.78 6.29 13.46
C GLU A 59 -16.18 5.05 14.26
N VAL A 60 -16.29 5.22 15.57
CA VAL A 60 -16.70 4.17 16.52
C VAL A 60 -17.66 4.80 17.52
N SER A 61 -18.78 4.14 17.81
CA SER A 61 -19.77 4.64 18.78
C SER A 61 -19.25 4.56 20.21
N GLU A 62 -18.47 3.52 20.51
CA GLU A 62 -17.89 3.28 21.82
C GLU A 62 -16.46 2.74 21.70
N THR A 63 -15.68 2.92 22.77
CA THR A 63 -14.33 2.37 22.82
C THR A 63 -14.43 0.86 22.98
N PHE A 64 -14.16 0.12 21.92
CA PHE A 64 -14.21 -1.33 21.94
C PHE A 64 -12.82 -1.97 22.06
N ALA A 65 -11.72 -1.23 22.23
CA ALA A 65 -10.38 -1.79 22.43
C ALA A 65 -9.48 -0.81 23.19
N ALA A 66 -8.50 -1.32 23.93
CA ALA A 66 -7.48 -0.51 24.60
C ALA A 66 -6.19 -0.38 23.75
N SER A 67 -5.93 -1.35 22.86
CA SER A 67 -4.72 -1.37 22.02
C SER A 67 -5.00 -1.66 20.55
N GLN A 68 -4.05 -1.31 19.69
CA GLN A 68 -4.06 -1.63 18.26
C GLN A 68 -4.19 -3.15 18.06
N MET A 69 -3.43 -3.98 18.79
CA MET A 69 -3.53 -5.43 18.68
C MET A 69 -4.88 -5.98 19.12
N GLU A 70 -5.46 -5.46 20.20
CA GLU A 70 -6.80 -5.86 20.64
C GLU A 70 -7.86 -5.46 19.61
N MET A 71 -7.76 -4.26 19.03
CA MET A 71 -8.62 -3.83 17.94
C MET A 71 -8.53 -4.78 16.74
N MET A 72 -7.31 -5.16 16.34
CA MET A 72 -7.10 -6.12 15.24
C MET A 72 -7.72 -7.49 15.54
N LYS A 73 -7.63 -7.96 16.80
CA LYS A 73 -8.27 -9.21 17.24
C LYS A 73 -9.79 -9.12 17.13
N LYS A 74 -10.40 -8.05 17.63
CA LYS A 74 -11.86 -7.83 17.56
C LYS A 74 -12.36 -7.69 16.13
N LEU A 75 -11.62 -7.00 15.26
CA LEU A 75 -11.93 -6.94 13.84
C LEU A 75 -11.96 -8.35 13.21
N LYS A 76 -11.03 -9.23 13.58
CA LYS A 76 -11.04 -10.63 13.15
C LYS A 76 -12.26 -11.38 13.69
N GLU A 77 -12.62 -11.18 14.95
CA GLU A 77 -13.81 -11.78 15.58
C GLU A 77 -15.11 -11.32 14.90
N TYR A 78 -15.15 -10.09 14.39
CA TYR A 78 -16.27 -9.56 13.58
C TYR A 78 -16.29 -10.05 12.12
N GLY A 79 -15.35 -10.92 11.74
CA GLY A 79 -15.29 -11.50 10.39
C GLY A 79 -14.46 -10.71 9.38
N PHE A 80 -13.76 -9.64 9.79
CA PHE A 80 -12.83 -8.96 8.88
C PHE A 80 -11.54 -9.78 8.71
N PHE A 81 -11.04 -9.81 7.48
CA PHE A 81 -9.70 -10.31 7.21
C PHE A 81 -8.66 -9.32 7.74
N ILE A 82 -7.72 -9.82 8.53
CA ILE A 82 -6.55 -9.08 9.02
C ILE A 82 -5.27 -9.66 8.43
N ASN A 83 -4.22 -8.85 8.32
CA ASN A 83 -2.94 -9.34 7.83
C ASN A 83 -2.29 -10.27 8.88
N PRO A 84 -2.01 -11.55 8.56
CA PRO A 84 -1.37 -12.48 9.50
C PRO A 84 0.05 -12.08 9.91
N LEU A 85 0.69 -11.18 9.17
CA LEU A 85 2.01 -10.61 9.47
C LEU A 85 1.92 -9.44 10.47
N THR A 86 0.77 -9.19 11.08
CA THR A 86 0.66 -8.15 12.12
C THR A 86 1.24 -8.67 13.43
N LYS A 87 2.29 -8.02 13.93
CA LYS A 87 2.95 -8.35 15.21
C LYS A 87 3.10 -7.11 16.11
N SER A 88 3.25 -7.35 17.41
CA SER A 88 3.59 -6.33 18.40
C SER A 88 4.99 -6.56 18.95
N PHE A 89 5.72 -5.47 19.16
CA PHE A 89 7.10 -5.47 19.63
C PHE A 89 7.25 -4.54 20.83
N LYS A 90 8.22 -4.81 21.68
CA LYS A 90 8.52 -4.04 22.89
C LYS A 90 9.79 -3.21 22.75
N THR A 91 10.70 -3.59 21.84
CA THR A 91 11.97 -2.89 21.64
C THR A 91 12.19 -2.47 20.19
N LEU A 92 13.12 -1.55 19.96
CA LEU A 92 13.46 -1.09 18.61
C LEU A 92 14.19 -2.17 17.81
N GLU A 93 15.03 -2.96 18.48
CA GLU A 93 15.80 -4.05 17.89
C GLU A 93 14.87 -5.12 17.30
N GLU A 94 13.80 -5.47 18.02
CA GLU A 94 12.77 -6.39 17.53
C GLU A 94 12.07 -5.83 16.28
N ILE A 95 11.77 -4.52 16.26
CA ILE A 95 11.11 -3.85 15.13
C ILE A 95 12.02 -3.85 13.89
N ILE A 96 13.31 -3.58 14.07
CA ILE A 96 14.31 -3.56 12.98
C ILE A 96 14.56 -4.98 12.47
N SER A 97 14.72 -5.97 13.36
CA SER A 97 14.86 -7.37 12.96
C SER A 97 13.66 -7.81 12.12
N TYR A 98 12.44 -7.52 12.57
CA TYR A 98 11.24 -7.89 11.84
C TYR A 98 11.12 -7.17 10.48
N TYR A 99 11.64 -5.96 10.37
CA TYR A 99 11.72 -5.27 9.09
C TYR A 99 12.59 -6.04 8.09
N HIS A 100 13.77 -6.51 8.50
CA HIS A 100 14.64 -7.30 7.65
C HIS A 100 14.04 -8.66 7.29
N ASP A 101 13.38 -9.35 8.23
CA ASP A 101 12.68 -10.61 7.95
C ASP A 101 11.63 -10.43 6.83
N ILE A 102 10.86 -9.34 6.89
CA ILE A 102 9.83 -9.06 5.90
C ILE A 102 10.44 -8.57 4.59
N GLU A 103 11.52 -7.79 4.62
CA GLU A 103 12.27 -7.39 3.44
C GLU A 103 12.78 -8.61 2.66
N GLU A 104 13.35 -9.59 3.36
CA GLU A 104 13.86 -10.82 2.78
C GLU A 104 12.73 -11.69 2.20
N CYS A 105 11.64 -11.89 2.95
CA CYS A 105 10.53 -12.73 2.49
C CYS A 105 9.52 -12.00 1.58
N ARG A 106 9.67 -10.69 1.31
CA ARG A 106 8.69 -9.87 0.56
C ARG A 106 8.29 -10.48 -0.78
N HIS A 107 9.23 -11.12 -1.48
CA HIS A 107 8.98 -11.70 -2.81
C HIS A 107 8.15 -12.98 -2.73
N SER A 108 8.19 -13.69 -1.60
CA SER A 108 7.39 -14.90 -1.36
C SER A 108 5.91 -14.59 -1.06
N LEU A 109 5.59 -13.35 -0.70
CA LEU A 109 4.22 -12.95 -0.45
C LEU A 109 3.40 -12.96 -1.74
N SER A 110 2.15 -13.43 -1.63
CA SER A 110 1.21 -13.46 -2.75
C SER A 110 0.73 -12.06 -3.20
N TYR A 111 1.20 -11.00 -2.55
CA TYR A 111 0.83 -9.61 -2.81
C TYR A 111 2.03 -8.69 -2.61
N ASP A 112 2.01 -7.55 -3.27
CA ASP A 112 3.11 -6.59 -3.20
C ASP A 112 2.98 -5.67 -1.98
N ILE A 113 4.10 -5.43 -1.34
CA ILE A 113 4.28 -4.48 -0.24
C ILE A 113 5.46 -3.56 -0.55
N ASP A 114 5.40 -2.32 -0.10
CA ASP A 114 6.44 -1.31 -0.31
C ASP A 114 7.11 -0.87 1.00
N GLY A 115 6.80 -1.54 2.11
CA GLY A 115 7.35 -1.29 3.42
C GLY A 115 6.48 -1.85 4.55
N ILE A 116 6.83 -1.48 5.77
CA ILE A 116 6.07 -1.78 6.99
C ILE A 116 5.50 -0.49 7.58
N VAL A 117 4.35 -0.57 8.23
CA VAL A 117 3.79 0.54 9.01
C VAL A 117 3.93 0.23 10.48
N TYR A 118 4.69 1.06 11.20
CA TYR A 118 4.76 1.02 12.65
C TYR A 118 3.66 1.89 13.25
N LYS A 119 3.07 1.43 14.34
CA LYS A 119 2.02 2.13 15.08
C LYS A 119 2.26 2.01 16.57
N VAL A 120 2.07 3.09 17.31
CA VAL A 120 1.98 3.04 18.77
C VAL A 120 0.84 2.10 19.15
N ASN A 121 1.10 1.10 19.99
CA ASN A 121 0.10 0.07 20.28
C ASN A 121 -1.02 0.56 21.22
N ASP A 122 -0.75 1.50 22.13
CA ASP A 122 -1.75 2.05 23.04
C ASP A 122 -2.66 3.08 22.33
N LEU A 123 -3.97 2.85 22.31
CA LEU A 123 -4.93 3.73 21.63
C LEU A 123 -5.14 5.07 22.34
N LYS A 124 -5.01 5.13 23.67
CA LYS A 124 -5.05 6.41 24.41
C LYS A 124 -3.86 7.28 24.03
N LEU A 125 -2.68 6.68 23.84
CA LEU A 125 -1.51 7.41 23.32
C LEU A 125 -1.72 7.87 21.87
N GLN A 126 -2.32 7.05 21.01
CA GLN A 126 -2.66 7.48 19.64
C GLN A 126 -3.57 8.71 19.65
N MET A 127 -4.63 8.71 20.47
CA MET A 127 -5.53 9.85 20.62
C MET A 127 -4.80 11.11 21.10
N ARG A 128 -3.95 10.99 22.12
CA ARG A 128 -3.16 12.10 22.65
C ARG A 128 -2.15 12.65 21.64
N LEU A 129 -1.50 11.78 20.88
CA LEU A 129 -0.53 12.17 19.85
C LEU A 129 -1.21 12.89 18.69
N GLY A 130 -2.41 12.44 18.28
CA GLY A 130 -3.22 13.09 17.27
C GLY A 130 -2.60 13.06 15.86
N PHE A 131 -2.91 14.09 15.06
CA PHE A 131 -2.55 14.21 13.66
C PHE A 131 -1.88 15.55 13.36
N VAL A 132 -0.99 15.59 12.36
CA VAL A 132 -0.50 16.83 11.73
C VAL A 132 -1.06 16.87 10.31
N SER A 133 -1.92 17.84 10.02
CA SER A 133 -2.57 18.02 8.72
C SER A 133 -3.24 16.72 8.22
N ARG A 134 -2.52 15.89 7.46
CA ARG A 134 -3.03 14.65 6.85
C ARG A 134 -2.38 13.36 7.39
N SER A 135 -1.44 13.46 8.32
CA SER A 135 -0.66 12.31 8.79
C SER A 135 -0.77 12.12 10.31
N PRO A 136 -0.93 10.88 10.82
CA PRO A 136 -0.90 10.61 12.25
C PRO A 136 0.50 10.84 12.83
N ARG A 137 0.57 11.29 14.09
CA ARG A 137 1.84 11.41 14.83
C ARG A 137 2.29 10.10 15.48
N TRP A 138 1.40 9.12 15.52
CA TRP A 138 1.56 7.83 16.21
C TRP A 138 1.86 6.66 15.26
N ALA A 139 2.02 6.92 13.97
CA ALA A 139 2.36 5.91 12.98
C ALA A 139 3.31 6.43 11.91
N VAL A 140 4.18 5.55 11.41
CA VAL A 140 5.13 5.85 10.34
C VAL A 140 5.25 4.67 9.39
N ALA A 141 5.36 4.95 8.09
CA ALA A 141 5.65 3.94 7.08
C ALA A 141 7.17 3.89 6.84
N HIS A 142 7.79 2.77 7.19
CA HIS A 142 9.18 2.47 6.89
C HIS A 142 9.24 1.72 5.55
N LYS A 143 9.59 2.46 4.49
CA LYS A 143 9.62 1.94 3.11
C LYS A 143 10.86 1.10 2.86
N PHE A 144 10.70 0.02 2.08
CA PHE A 144 11.84 -0.70 1.54
C PHE A 144 12.64 0.19 0.58
N PRO A 145 13.93 -0.08 0.37
CA PRO A 145 14.70 0.56 -0.68
C PRO A 145 13.97 0.43 -2.02
N ALA A 146 13.72 1.56 -2.67
CA ALA A 146 13.09 1.58 -3.98
C ALA A 146 13.97 0.85 -5.01
N GLU A 147 13.33 0.17 -5.96
CA GLU A 147 14.04 -0.32 -7.15
C GLU A 147 14.68 0.86 -7.88
N LYS A 148 15.95 0.72 -8.23
CA LYS A 148 16.72 1.73 -8.97
C LYS A 148 17.04 1.16 -10.34
N ALA A 149 16.94 2.01 -11.37
CA ALA A 149 17.42 1.70 -12.70
C ALA A 149 18.17 2.90 -13.28
N MET A 150 19.01 2.64 -14.28
CA MET A 150 19.77 3.68 -14.99
C MET A 150 19.12 3.92 -16.35
N ALA A 151 18.84 5.18 -16.68
CA ALA A 151 18.32 5.58 -17.97
C ALA A 151 19.18 6.69 -18.57
N LEU A 152 19.20 6.79 -19.90
CA LEU A 152 19.86 7.87 -20.62
C LEU A 152 19.07 9.17 -20.42
N LEU A 153 19.76 10.26 -20.07
CA LEU A 153 19.18 11.60 -20.08
C LEU A 153 19.17 12.13 -21.51
N GLU A 154 17.99 12.24 -22.10
CA GLU A 154 17.79 12.72 -23.47
C GLU A 154 17.69 14.26 -23.54
N GLY A 155 17.25 14.89 -22.46
CA GLY A 155 17.15 16.35 -22.38
C GLY A 155 16.55 16.85 -21.07
N ILE A 156 16.43 18.17 -20.95
CA ILE A 156 15.79 18.84 -19.81
C ILE A 156 14.81 19.87 -20.36
N ASP A 157 13.55 19.74 -19.95
CA ASP A 157 12.49 20.70 -20.25
C ASP A 157 12.27 21.65 -19.07
N ILE A 158 12.04 22.93 -19.33
CA ILE A 158 11.73 23.91 -18.28
C ILE A 158 10.23 24.17 -18.26
N GLN A 159 9.57 23.77 -17.17
CA GLN A 159 8.15 24.02 -16.95
C GLN A 159 7.94 25.29 -16.13
N VAL A 160 7.06 26.18 -16.59
CA VAL A 160 6.69 27.41 -15.87
C VAL A 160 5.47 27.12 -14.99
N GLY A 161 5.64 27.19 -13.68
CA GLY A 161 4.58 27.02 -12.70
C GLY A 161 3.61 28.19 -12.66
N ARG A 162 2.46 28.00 -12.01
CA ARG A 162 1.41 29.04 -11.86
C ARG A 162 1.90 30.34 -11.20
N THR A 163 2.96 30.28 -10.40
CA THR A 163 3.60 31.42 -9.73
C THR A 163 4.82 31.95 -10.48
N GLY A 164 5.10 31.47 -11.70
CA GLY A 164 6.29 31.82 -12.48
C GLY A 164 7.55 31.01 -12.14
N ALA A 165 7.49 30.07 -11.19
CA ALA A 165 8.62 29.21 -10.84
C ALA A 165 9.03 28.32 -12.03
N LEU A 166 10.32 28.32 -12.37
CA LEU A 166 10.90 27.52 -13.45
C LEU A 166 11.37 26.17 -12.89
N THR A 167 10.70 25.08 -13.25
CA THR A 167 11.01 23.73 -12.78
C THR A 167 11.66 22.92 -13.90
N PRO A 168 12.93 22.52 -13.78
CA PRO A 168 13.57 21.62 -14.74
C PRO A 168 13.03 20.20 -14.57
N VAL A 169 12.63 19.57 -15.67
CA VAL A 169 12.13 18.19 -15.72
C VAL A 169 13.00 17.39 -16.69
N ALA A 170 13.60 16.32 -16.19
CA ALA A 170 14.44 15.43 -17.00
C ALA A 170 13.58 14.62 -17.97
N ARG A 171 13.99 14.60 -19.24
CA ARG A 171 13.48 13.69 -20.26
C ARG A 171 14.42 12.49 -20.34
N LEU A 172 13.94 11.33 -19.94
CA LEU A 172 14.72 10.11 -19.88
C LEU A 172 14.29 9.17 -21.01
N ALA A 173 15.23 8.44 -21.58
CA ALA A 173 14.92 7.32 -22.45
C ALA A 173 13.99 6.33 -21.71
N PRO A 174 12.98 5.74 -22.37
CA PRO A 174 12.00 4.88 -21.70
C PRO A 174 12.66 3.73 -20.93
N ILE A 175 12.31 3.61 -19.64
CA ILE A 175 12.75 2.54 -18.75
C ILE A 175 11.61 2.11 -17.83
N THR A 176 11.57 0.82 -17.47
CA THR A 176 10.58 0.28 -16.54
C THR A 176 11.15 0.21 -15.13
N ILE A 177 10.48 0.82 -14.14
CA ILE A 177 10.87 0.75 -12.71
C ILE A 177 9.62 0.46 -11.88
N GLY A 178 9.60 -0.62 -11.09
CA GLY A 178 8.43 -0.97 -10.28
C GLY A 178 7.15 -1.23 -11.10
N GLY A 179 7.32 -1.69 -12.35
CA GLY A 179 6.23 -2.02 -13.27
C GLY A 179 5.57 -0.82 -13.97
N VAL A 180 6.12 0.38 -13.87
CA VAL A 180 5.69 1.59 -14.62
C VAL A 180 6.83 2.17 -15.44
#